data_AF-T0GIX8-F1
#
_entry.id   AF-T0GIX8-F1
#
_cell.length_a   1.000
_cell.length_b   1.000
_cell.length_c   1.000
_cell.angle_alpha   90.00
_cell.angle_beta   90.00
_cell.angle_gamma   90.00
#
_symmetry.space_group_name_H-M   'P 1'
#
loop_
_entity.id
_entity.type
_entity.pdbx_description
1 polymer ?
#
loop_
_entity_poly.entity_id
_entity_poly.type
_entity_poly.pdbx_seq_one_letter_code
_entity_poly.pdbx_strand_id
1 'polypeptide(L)' 'MVPAMSPQEAFATAVQKAGGQANLGRKVGTSQQRVWYHLSKGHPMPAEWVLAAEQATGVPKHLIRPDIFAAPAEAE' A
#
# COMPACT_ATOMS: atom_id res chain seq x y z
N MET A 1 -14.75 -12.01 9.47
CA MET A 1 -15.03 -10.66 8.93
C MET A 1 -13.77 -10.22 8.18
N VAL A 2 -13.75 -10.38 6.86
CA VAL A 2 -12.63 -10.02 5.96
C VAL A 2 -12.55 -8.47 5.93
N PRO A 3 -11.35 -7.85 5.86
CA PRO A 3 -10.95 -6.77 6.77
C PRO A 3 -11.68 -5.44 6.56
N ALA A 4 -11.74 -4.66 7.65
CA ALA A 4 -12.46 -3.39 7.80
C ALA A 4 -11.88 -2.19 7.00
N MET A 5 -11.10 -2.43 5.93
CA MET A 5 -10.41 -1.37 5.19
C MET A 5 -10.28 -1.70 3.70
N SER A 6 -10.65 -0.75 2.84
CA SER A 6 -10.52 -0.84 1.39
C SER A 6 -9.06 -0.70 0.92
N PRO A 7 -8.71 -1.20 -0.28
CA PRO A 7 -7.35 -1.06 -0.84
C PRO A 7 -6.86 0.39 -0.90
N GLN A 8 -7.77 1.32 -1.21
CA GLN A 8 -7.50 2.74 -1.26
C GLN A 8 -7.17 3.30 0.12
N GLU A 9 -7.92 2.89 1.14
CA GLU A 9 -7.65 3.27 2.53
C GLU A 9 -6.33 2.68 3.02
N ALA A 10 -6.03 1.41 2.70
CA ALA A 10 -4.76 0.77 3.03
C ALA A 10 -3.57 1.52 2.40
N PHE A 11 -3.71 1.97 1.15
CA PHE A 11 -2.71 2.82 0.49
C PHE A 11 -2.59 4.18 1.18
N ALA A 12 -3.70 4.85 1.49
CA ALA A 12 -3.68 6.11 2.23
C ALA A 12 -2.99 5.96 3.61
N THR A 13 -3.25 4.86 4.33
CA THR A 13 -2.57 4.53 5.58
C THR A 13 -1.08 4.29 5.39
N ALA A 14 -0.67 3.59 4.33
CA ALA A 14 0.75 3.42 4.01
C ALA A 14 1.43 4.78 3.78
N VAL A 15 0.76 5.71 3.08
CA VAL A 15 1.25 7.09 2.90
C VAL A 15 1.39 7.82 4.24
N GLN A 16 0.39 7.73 5.12
CA GLN A 16 0.42 8.36 6.44
C GLN A 16 1.54 7.80 7.32
N LYS A 17 1.66 6.46 7.41
CA LYS A 17 2.70 5.78 8.19
C LYS A 17 4.11 6.03 7.64
N ALA A 18 4.25 6.23 6.34
CA ALA A 18 5.51 6.63 5.73
C ALA A 18 5.90 8.09 6.05
N GLY A 19 5.01 8.89 6.63
CA GLY A 19 5.22 10.32 6.88
C GLY A 19 4.97 11.19 5.63
N GLY A 20 4.05 10.78 4.76
CA GLY A 20 3.64 11.52 3.57
C GLY A 20 4.08 10.90 2.24
N GLN A 21 3.51 11.42 1.15
CA GLN A 21 3.69 10.86 -0.20
C GLN A 21 5.14 10.91 -0.69
N ALA A 22 5.89 11.96 -0.34
CA ALA A 22 7.29 12.08 -0.69
C ALA A 22 8.16 11.03 0.00
N ASN A 23 7.91 10.77 1.28
CA ASN A 23 8.64 9.77 2.04
C ASN A 23 8.28 8.35 1.61
N LEU A 24 6.99 8.08 1.31
CA LEU A 24 6.61 6.80 0.71
C LEU A 24 7.28 6.62 -0.64
N GLY A 25 7.29 7.66 -1.49
CA GLY A 25 7.97 7.64 -2.79
C GLY A 25 9.43 7.22 -2.67
N ARG A 26 10.18 7.85 -1.76
CA ARG A 26 11.58 7.50 -1.47
C ARG A 26 11.74 6.06 -0.99
N LYS A 27 10.86 5.60 -0.09
CA LYS A 27 10.89 4.23 0.47
C LYS A 27 10.63 3.15 -0.58
N VAL A 28 9.77 3.42 -1.56
CA VAL A 28 9.42 2.45 -2.64
C VAL A 28 10.17 2.68 -3.96
N GLY A 29 11.11 3.64 -4.00
CA GLY A 29 11.93 3.92 -5.17
C GLY A 29 11.22 4.66 -6.31
N THR A 30 10.22 5.49 -6.00
CA THR A 30 9.41 6.24 -6.99
C THR A 30 9.30 7.73 -6.63
N SER A 31 8.76 8.54 -7.54
CA SER A 31 8.53 9.97 -7.29
C SER A 31 7.25 10.20 -6.47
N GLN A 32 7.23 11.28 -5.68
CA GLN A 32 6.02 11.71 -4.96
C GLN A 32 4.82 11.89 -5.91
N GLN A 33 5.06 12.43 -7.11
CA GLN A 33 4.02 12.63 -8.11
C GLN A 33 3.38 11.32 -8.59
N ARG A 34 4.18 10.25 -8.73
CA ARG A 34 3.65 8.92 -9.09
C ARG A 34 2.77 8.35 -7.98
N VAL A 35 3.16 8.55 -6.72
CA VAL A 35 2.33 8.18 -5.55
C VAL A 35 1.02 8.97 -5.57
N TRP A 36 1.10 10.30 -5.73
CA TRP A 36 -0.08 11.17 -5.84
C TRP A 36 -1.02 10.75 -6.98
N TYR A 37 -0.47 10.46 -8.16
CA TYR A 37 -1.27 10.06 -9.32
C TYR A 37 -2.11 8.82 -9.02
N HIS A 38 -1.52 7.77 -8.43
CA HIS A 38 -2.28 6.56 -8.11
C HIS A 38 -3.31 6.84 -7.01
N LEU A 39 -2.92 7.54 -5.96
CA LEU A 39 -3.82 7.85 -4.84
C LEU A 39 -4.99 8.74 -5.27
N SER A 40 -4.73 9.79 -6.05
CA SER A 40 -5.75 10.75 -6.50
C SER A 40 -6.65 10.19 -7.60
N LYS A 41 -6.15 9.26 -8.42
CA LYS A 41 -6.96 8.60 -9.46
C LYS A 41 -7.68 7.35 -8.94
N GLY A 42 -7.51 7.02 -7.66
CA GLY A 42 -8.09 5.82 -7.06
C GLY A 42 -7.50 4.52 -7.63
N HIS A 43 -6.34 4.60 -8.29
CA HIS A 43 -5.67 3.43 -8.81
C HIS A 43 -5.03 2.65 -7.67
N PRO A 44 -5.07 1.31 -7.75
CA PRO A 44 -4.41 0.47 -6.77
C PRO A 44 -2.90 0.70 -6.81
N MET A 45 -2.23 0.45 -5.67
CA MET A 45 -0.76 0.54 -5.62
C MET A 45 -0.14 -0.48 -6.60
N PRO A 46 0.85 -0.08 -7.42
CA PRO A 46 1.63 -0.99 -8.24
C PRO A 46 2.23 -2.11 -7.40
N ALA A 47 2.17 -3.36 -7.89
CA ALA A 47 2.63 -4.54 -7.16
C ALA A 47 4.10 -4.44 -6.73
N GLU A 48 4.92 -3.81 -7.57
CA GLU A 48 6.34 -3.54 -7.32
C GLU A 48 6.59 -2.65 -6.09
N TRP A 49 5.64 -1.78 -5.71
CA TRP A 49 5.76 -0.93 -4.52
C TRP A 49 5.27 -1.61 -3.25
N VAL A 50 4.39 -2.61 -3.37
CA VAL A 50 3.68 -3.20 -2.23
C VAL A 50 4.63 -3.81 -1.21
N LEU A 51 5.64 -4.56 -1.67
CA LEU A 51 6.63 -5.18 -0.77
C LEU A 51 7.47 -4.13 -0.04
N ALA A 52 7.95 -3.11 -0.77
CA ALA A 52 8.72 -2.02 -0.17
C ALA A 52 7.87 -1.18 0.79
N ALA A 53 6.60 -0.94 0.44
CA ALA A 53 5.65 -0.23 1.29
C ALA A 53 5.34 -1.02 2.57
N GLU A 54 5.10 -2.34 2.48
CA GLU A 54 4.88 -3.23 3.63
C GLU A 54 6.07 -3.19 4.58
N GLN A 55 7.29 -3.35 4.08
CA GLN A 55 8.51 -3.27 4.91
C GLN A 55 8.70 -1.89 5.55
N ALA A 56 8.36 -0.82 4.83
CA ALA A 56 8.64 0.53 5.28
C ALA A 56 7.55 1.15 6.17
N THR A 57 6.34 0.57 6.18
CA THR A 57 5.14 1.12 6.87
C THR A 57 4.45 0.11 7.77
N GLY A 58 4.73 -1.19 7.62
CA GLY A 58 4.04 -2.28 8.32
C GLY A 58 2.58 -2.45 7.92
N VAL A 59 2.13 -1.89 6.78
CA VAL A 59 0.79 -2.15 6.24
C VAL A 59 0.84 -3.48 5.46
N PRO A 60 0.01 -4.48 5.80
CA PRO A 60 0.01 -5.76 5.12
C PRO A 60 -0.31 -5.67 3.62
N LYS A 61 0.45 -6.39 2.80
CA LYS A 61 0.27 -6.42 1.34
C LYS A 61 -1.12 -6.86 0.87
N HIS A 62 -1.76 -7.78 1.59
CA HIS A 62 -3.10 -8.27 1.28
C HIS A 62 -4.19 -7.21 1.52
N LEU A 63 -3.93 -6.17 2.34
CA LEU A 63 -4.83 -5.02 2.46
C LEU A 63 -4.66 -4.06 1.29
N ILE A 64 -3.42 -3.86 0.83
CA ILE A 64 -3.10 -2.92 -0.26
C ILE A 64 -3.53 -3.48 -1.62
N ARG A 65 -3.31 -4.77 -1.86
CA ARG A 65 -3.63 -5.49 -3.10
C ARG A 65 -4.22 -6.86 -2.80
N PRO A 66 -5.49 -6.95 -2.33
CA PRO A 66 -6.16 -8.22 -2.10
C PRO A 66 -6.38 -9.03 -3.38
N ASP A 67 -6.35 -8.38 -4.54
CA ASP A 67 -6.49 -8.99 -5.86
C ASP A 67 -5.23 -9.76 -6.31
N ILE A 68 -4.05 -9.41 -5.78
CA ILE A 68 -2.80 -10.13 -6.05
C ILE A 68 -2.40 -11.01 -4.86
N PHE A 69 -2.47 -10.45 -3.65
CA PHE A 69 -2.02 -11.10 -2.45
C PHE A 69 -3.22 -11.62 -1.68
N ALA A 70 -3.40 -12.95 -1.71
CA ALA A 70 -4.32 -13.61 -0.81
C ALA A 70 -3.95 -13.27 0.64
N ALA A 71 -4.95 -13.07 1.49
CA ALA A 71 -4.72 -13.04 2.93
C ALA A 71 -3.96 -14.32 3.31
N PRO A 72 -2.94 -14.24 4.18
CA PRO A 72 -2.27 -15.45 4.64
C PRO A 72 -3.36 -16.35 5.20
N ALA A 73 -3.54 -17.53 4.58
CA ALA A 73 -4.36 -18.57 5.16
C ALA A 73 -3.77 -18.80 6.55
N GLU A 74 -4.57 -18.58 7.59
CA GLU A 74 -4.20 -18.91 8.94
C GLU A 74 -3.77 -20.38 8.91
N ALA A 75 -2.46 -20.60 8.96
CA ALA A 75 -1.90 -21.92 9.11
C ALA A 75 -2.12 -22.30 10.57
N GLU A 76 -3.30 -22.86 10.84
CA GLU A 76 -3.57 -23.65 12.03
C GLU A 76 -3.10 -25.09 11.82
#